data_AF-A0A1J0R8T3-F1
#
_entry.id   AF-A0A1J0R8T3-F1
#
_cell.length_a   1.000
_cell.length_b   1.000
_cell.length_c   1.000
_cell.angle_alpha   90.00
_cell.angle_beta   90.00
_cell.angle_gamma   90.00
#
_symmetry.space_group_name_H-M   'P 1'
#
loop_
_entity.id
_entity.type
_entity.pdbx_description
1 polymer ?
#
loop_
_entity_poly.entity_id
_entity_poly.type
_entity_poly.pdbx_seq_one_letter_code
_entity_poly.pdbx_strand_id
1 'polypeptide(L)'
;VGAADGDNSADFVALCSLHNLKDAQEPPEWKDTFDSEDTLLNSIFNANLSTATESWLKNRENTLEGKEGTSERKEALQAWLKDVEERQKQKPDPNKQDTYAQVTDTPYKMLANVAIINIHKRATDIAKSYKEAKETVKAAHGAALTYIKDAIYSKGKKSYDGAGMANPKSNNCGTGNTGNAAVGLSIINDLICLCAPAGDPSTKVCGKEAFGPLGSDPVSTAATVGKAIVAACPKGPKSQVLSASLIRSKLAAFYARIGANHGAQTDEAVRYILGKAPTGGCDGSRDKECVN
;
A
#
# COMPACT_ATOMS: atom_id res chain seq x y z
N VAL A 1 40.11 -0.54 -14.51
CA VAL A 1 39.99 -1.96 -14.11
C VAL A 1 38.53 -2.35 -14.35
N GLY A 2 38.26 -3.40 -15.15
CA GLY A 2 36.91 -3.82 -15.49
C GLY A 2 36.13 -4.38 -14.30
N ALA A 3 34.83 -4.60 -14.47
CA ALA A 3 33.97 -5.18 -13.45
C ALA A 3 34.24 -6.69 -13.28
N ALA A 4 34.31 -7.17 -12.05
CA ALA A 4 34.50 -8.57 -11.68
C ALA A 4 33.22 -9.16 -11.06
N ASP A 5 33.20 -10.49 -10.90
CA ASP A 5 32.08 -11.20 -10.28
C ASP A 5 31.77 -10.63 -8.88
N GLY A 6 30.53 -10.19 -8.70
CA GLY A 6 30.02 -9.69 -7.41
C GLY A 6 30.40 -8.25 -7.04
N ASP A 7 31.10 -7.50 -7.88
CA ASP A 7 31.48 -6.11 -7.60
C ASP A 7 30.29 -5.20 -7.27
N ASN A 8 29.14 -5.43 -7.90
CA ASN A 8 27.89 -4.70 -7.66
C ASN A 8 26.92 -5.43 -6.74
N SER A 9 27.32 -6.54 -6.10
CA SER A 9 26.41 -7.38 -5.33
C SER A 9 25.70 -6.63 -4.19
N ALA A 10 26.41 -5.78 -3.45
CA ALA A 10 25.82 -4.99 -2.36
C ALA A 10 24.85 -3.92 -2.87
N ASP A 11 25.14 -3.31 -4.02
CA ASP A 11 24.30 -2.31 -4.68
C ASP A 11 23.04 -2.95 -5.25
N PHE A 12 23.19 -4.13 -5.85
CA PHE A 12 22.12 -4.99 -6.33
C PHE A 12 21.16 -5.37 -5.20
N VAL A 13 21.69 -5.82 -4.05
CA VAL A 13 20.88 -6.16 -2.87
C VAL A 13 20.12 -4.95 -2.34
N ALA A 14 20.73 -3.75 -2.33
CA ALA A 14 20.06 -2.53 -1.89
C ALA A 14 18.87 -2.17 -2.79
N LEU A 15 19.04 -2.19 -4.12
CA LEU A 15 17.94 -1.98 -5.08
C LEU A 15 16.88 -3.09 -4.99
N CYS A 16 17.27 -4.36 -4.85
CA CYS A 16 16.34 -5.46 -4.63
C CYS A 16 15.53 -5.28 -3.33
N SER A 17 16.12 -4.74 -2.27
CA SER A 17 15.41 -4.44 -1.02
C SER A 17 14.31 -3.41 -1.23
N LEU A 18 14.55 -2.38 -2.07
CA LEU A 18 13.53 -1.41 -2.49
C LEU A 18 12.47 -2.07 -3.41
N HIS A 19 12.89 -2.87 -4.39
CA HIS A 19 11.99 -3.61 -5.28
C HIS A 19 11.00 -4.53 -4.52
N ASN A 20 11.44 -5.09 -3.39
CA ASN A 20 10.61 -5.96 -2.56
C ASN A 20 9.56 -5.21 -1.71
N LEU A 21 9.58 -3.86 -1.66
CA LEU A 21 8.56 -3.09 -0.94
C LEU A 21 7.15 -3.31 -1.50
N LYS A 22 7.02 -3.67 -2.78
CA LYS A 22 5.73 -4.00 -3.41
C LYS A 22 5.03 -5.21 -2.77
N ASP A 23 5.80 -6.08 -2.10
CA ASP A 23 5.34 -7.31 -1.47
C ASP A 23 5.11 -7.14 0.05
N ALA A 24 5.33 -5.92 0.58
CA ALA A 24 5.04 -5.61 1.97
C ALA A 24 3.53 -5.75 2.25
N GLN A 25 3.21 -6.28 3.43
CA GLN A 25 1.85 -6.52 3.84
C GLN A 25 1.22 -5.25 4.40
N GLU A 26 -0.11 -5.19 4.29
CA GLU A 26 -0.90 -4.28 5.09
C GLU A 26 -0.65 -4.53 6.58
N PRO A 27 -0.73 -3.49 7.42
CA PRO A 27 -0.67 -3.65 8.86
C PRO A 27 -1.74 -4.65 9.34
N PRO A 28 -1.37 -5.69 10.10
CA PRO A 28 -2.29 -6.74 10.53
C PRO A 28 -3.44 -6.20 11.37
N GLU A 29 -3.23 -5.11 12.11
CA GLU A 29 -4.26 -4.37 12.86
C GLU A 29 -5.38 -3.78 11.98
N TRP A 30 -5.29 -3.88 10.65
CA TRP A 30 -6.38 -3.50 9.75
C TRP A 30 -7.19 -4.70 9.26
N LYS A 31 -6.58 -5.89 9.19
CA LYS A 31 -7.21 -7.10 8.62
C LYS A 31 -8.34 -7.65 9.47
N ASP A 32 -8.27 -7.45 10.79
CA ASP A 32 -9.16 -8.12 11.75
C ASP A 32 -9.99 -7.17 12.65
N THR A 33 -9.83 -5.85 12.54
CA THR A 33 -10.21 -4.95 13.66
C THR A 33 -11.01 -3.72 13.30
N PHE A 34 -11.27 -3.46 12.01
CA PHE A 34 -12.20 -2.37 11.68
C PHE A 34 -13.64 -2.85 11.75
N ASP A 35 -14.21 -2.85 12.96
CA ASP A 35 -15.64 -3.04 13.16
C ASP A 35 -16.46 -2.16 12.22
N SER A 36 -17.60 -2.68 11.79
CA SER A 36 -18.55 -1.85 11.03
C SER A 36 -19.17 -0.82 11.96
N GLU A 37 -19.39 0.38 11.46
CA GLU A 37 -20.06 1.46 12.19
C GLU A 37 -21.45 1.00 12.66
N ASP A 38 -22.14 0.21 11.82
CA ASP A 38 -23.43 -0.37 12.14
C ASP A 38 -23.34 -1.33 13.34
N THR A 39 -22.32 -2.20 13.40
CA THR A 39 -22.09 -3.08 14.55
C THR A 39 -21.92 -2.27 15.84
N LEU A 40 -21.16 -1.18 15.78
CA LEU A 40 -20.91 -0.30 16.94
C LEU A 40 -22.18 0.42 17.39
N LEU A 41 -23.01 0.90 16.45
CA LEU A 41 -24.23 1.65 16.74
C LEU A 41 -25.42 0.76 17.10
N ASN A 42 -25.49 -0.46 16.55
CA ASN A 42 -26.63 -1.37 16.71
C ASN A 42 -26.92 -1.68 18.18
N SER A 43 -25.90 -1.87 19.01
CA SER A 43 -26.10 -2.13 20.44
C SER A 43 -26.81 -0.97 21.16
N ILE A 44 -26.42 0.26 20.83
CA ILE A 44 -27.00 1.48 21.41
C ILE A 44 -28.39 1.73 20.84
N PHE A 45 -28.59 1.49 19.55
CA PHE A 45 -29.90 1.57 18.91
C PHE A 45 -30.89 0.56 19.50
N ASN A 46 -30.47 -0.68 19.73
CA ASN A 46 -31.28 -1.71 20.36
C ASN A 46 -31.63 -1.34 21.81
N ALA A 47 -30.67 -0.79 22.56
CA ALA A 47 -30.95 -0.23 23.89
C ALA A 47 -31.95 0.94 23.82
N ASN A 48 -31.89 1.79 22.79
CA ASN A 48 -32.87 2.86 22.60
C ASN A 48 -34.28 2.29 22.34
N LEU A 49 -34.39 1.22 21.53
CA LEU A 49 -35.67 0.53 21.30
C LEU A 49 -36.29 -0.02 22.59
N SER A 50 -35.49 -0.49 23.54
CA SER A 50 -36.00 -0.99 24.83
C SER A 50 -36.74 0.07 25.66
N THR A 51 -36.40 1.35 25.48
CA THR A 51 -36.95 2.48 26.25
C THR A 51 -37.87 3.39 25.42
N ALA A 52 -38.06 3.08 24.13
CA ALA A 52 -38.84 3.89 23.22
C ALA A 52 -40.33 3.98 23.60
N THR A 53 -41.01 4.99 23.07
CA THR A 53 -42.47 5.14 23.20
C THR A 53 -43.17 4.04 22.41
N GLU A 54 -44.39 3.68 22.84
CA GLU A 54 -45.18 2.68 22.12
C GLU A 54 -45.53 3.13 20.69
N SER A 55 -45.75 4.44 20.51
CA SER A 55 -45.93 5.05 19.19
C SER A 55 -44.71 4.82 18.30
N TRP A 56 -43.50 5.14 18.78
CA TRP A 56 -42.27 4.92 18.03
C TRP A 56 -42.07 3.44 17.65
N LEU A 57 -42.33 2.52 18.56
CA LEU A 57 -42.22 1.08 18.26
C LEU A 57 -43.23 0.63 17.21
N LYS A 58 -44.47 1.14 17.26
CA LYS A 58 -45.56 0.69 16.37
C LYS A 58 -45.54 1.33 14.99
N ASN A 59 -45.10 2.57 14.83
CA ASN A 59 -45.19 3.29 13.55
C ASN A 59 -44.01 4.24 13.27
N ARG A 60 -42.96 4.20 14.10
CA ARG A 60 -41.79 5.08 14.04
C ARG A 60 -42.17 6.57 13.97
N GLU A 61 -43.18 6.95 14.77
CA GLU A 61 -43.77 8.30 14.79
C GLU A 61 -44.13 8.82 13.40
N ASN A 62 -44.64 7.93 12.56
CA ASN A 62 -45.02 8.17 11.18
C ASN A 62 -43.89 8.59 10.22
N THR A 63 -42.62 8.47 10.60
CA THR A 63 -41.49 8.87 9.74
C THR A 63 -41.05 7.80 8.73
N LEU A 64 -41.74 6.65 8.63
CA LEU A 64 -41.42 5.64 7.60
C LEU A 64 -41.73 6.17 6.20
N GLU A 65 -41.01 5.63 5.21
CA GLU A 65 -41.20 5.99 3.80
C GLU A 65 -42.62 5.65 3.29
N GLY A 66 -43.03 6.35 2.21
CA GLY A 66 -44.36 6.20 1.61
C GLY A 66 -45.43 7.09 2.26
N LYS A 67 -46.52 7.34 1.52
CA LYS A 67 -47.69 8.05 2.04
C LYS A 67 -48.61 7.09 2.75
N GLU A 68 -49.32 7.58 3.78
CA GLU A 68 -50.29 6.76 4.50
C GLU A 68 -51.34 6.17 3.54
N GLY A 69 -51.60 4.86 3.66
CA GLY A 69 -52.51 4.12 2.79
C GLY A 69 -51.89 3.52 1.52
N THR A 70 -50.62 3.79 1.18
CA THR A 70 -49.95 3.17 0.02
C THR A 70 -49.38 1.79 0.33
N SER A 71 -49.08 1.00 -0.71
CA SER A 71 -48.38 -0.28 -0.57
C SER A 71 -46.96 -0.09 -0.02
N GLU A 72 -46.23 0.92 -0.49
CA GLU A 72 -44.87 1.26 -0.02
C GLU A 72 -44.84 1.50 1.49
N ARG A 73 -45.82 2.25 2.00
CA ARG A 73 -45.96 2.51 3.44
C ARG A 73 -46.24 1.24 4.25
N LYS A 74 -47.08 0.35 3.72
CA LYS A 74 -47.39 -0.94 4.36
C LYS A 74 -46.15 -1.83 4.43
N GLU A 75 -45.37 -1.89 3.35
CA GLU A 75 -44.12 -2.65 3.29
C GLU A 75 -43.09 -2.10 4.28
N ALA A 76 -42.90 -0.77 4.32
CA ALA A 76 -41.99 -0.12 5.26
C ALA A 76 -42.41 -0.37 6.72
N LEU A 77 -43.70 -0.35 7.02
CA LEU A 77 -44.23 -0.66 8.35
C LEU A 77 -44.00 -2.11 8.75
N GLN A 78 -44.25 -3.06 7.85
CA GLN A 78 -44.00 -4.48 8.12
C GLN A 78 -42.52 -4.75 8.35
N ALA A 79 -41.64 -4.15 7.53
CA ALA A 79 -40.19 -4.26 7.70
C ALA A 79 -39.74 -3.69 9.05
N TRP A 80 -40.25 -2.52 9.45
CA TRP A 80 -39.94 -1.90 10.73
C TRP A 80 -40.37 -2.77 11.92
N LEU A 81 -41.61 -3.24 11.93
CA LEU A 81 -42.13 -4.06 13.04
C LEU A 81 -41.32 -5.36 13.20
N LYS A 82 -40.96 -5.99 12.07
CA LYS A 82 -40.12 -7.18 12.06
C LYS A 82 -38.72 -6.89 12.62
N ASP A 83 -38.08 -5.80 12.18
CA ASP A 83 -36.76 -5.40 12.66
C ASP A 83 -36.77 -5.10 14.18
N VAL A 84 -37.79 -4.39 14.67
CA VAL A 84 -37.97 -4.14 16.12
C VAL A 84 -38.08 -5.44 16.89
N GLU A 85 -38.93 -6.37 16.44
CA GLU A 85 -39.13 -7.67 17.09
C GLU A 85 -37.83 -8.49 17.13
N GLU A 86 -37.12 -8.57 16.01
CA GLU A 86 -35.85 -9.28 15.90
C GLU A 86 -34.79 -8.69 16.84
N ARG A 87 -34.68 -7.36 16.91
CA ARG A 87 -33.72 -6.66 17.78
C ARG A 87 -34.01 -6.83 19.26
N GLN A 88 -35.28 -6.75 19.67
CA GLN A 88 -35.66 -6.93 21.09
C GLN A 88 -35.43 -8.36 21.58
N LYS A 89 -35.44 -9.35 20.68
CA LYS A 89 -35.11 -10.75 20.99
C LYS A 89 -33.61 -11.02 21.09
N GLN A 90 -32.75 -10.08 20.69
CA GLN A 90 -31.30 -10.29 20.75
C GLN A 90 -30.81 -10.35 22.19
N LYS A 91 -29.91 -11.30 22.44
CA LYS A 91 -29.35 -11.59 23.77
C LYS A 91 -27.82 -11.50 23.70
N PRO A 92 -27.25 -10.28 23.73
CA PRO A 92 -25.82 -10.07 23.54
C PRO A 92 -24.97 -10.60 24.70
N ASP A 93 -25.57 -10.73 25.89
CA ASP A 93 -24.94 -11.30 27.08
C ASP A 93 -25.79 -12.48 27.56
N PRO A 94 -25.27 -13.72 27.60
CA PRO A 94 -25.98 -14.90 28.08
C PRO A 94 -26.53 -14.75 29.49
N ASN A 95 -25.90 -13.91 30.32
CA ASN A 95 -26.28 -13.64 31.71
C ASN A 95 -27.24 -12.45 31.85
N LYS A 96 -27.50 -11.69 30.77
CA LYS A 96 -28.44 -10.56 30.74
C LYS A 96 -29.44 -10.74 29.61
N GLN A 97 -30.29 -11.75 29.79
CA GLN A 97 -31.27 -12.21 28.81
C GLN A 97 -32.26 -11.12 28.35
N ASP A 98 -32.44 -10.05 29.14
CA ASP A 98 -33.42 -8.99 28.89
C ASP A 98 -32.79 -7.64 28.50
N THR A 99 -31.52 -7.62 28.06
CA THR A 99 -30.77 -6.37 27.78
C THR A 99 -31.48 -5.42 26.80
N TYR A 100 -32.20 -5.96 25.81
CA TYR A 100 -32.94 -5.17 24.81
C TYR A 100 -34.46 -5.36 24.90
N ALA A 101 -34.96 -6.06 25.93
CA ALA A 101 -36.38 -6.26 26.14
C ALA A 101 -37.07 -4.93 26.47
N GLN A 102 -38.34 -4.78 26.08
CA GLN A 102 -39.08 -3.56 26.36
C GLN A 102 -39.19 -3.30 27.86
N VAL A 103 -38.81 -2.10 28.29
CA VAL A 103 -38.87 -1.67 29.68
C VAL A 103 -40.30 -1.24 30.03
N THR A 104 -40.75 -1.62 31.22
CA THR A 104 -42.07 -1.22 31.77
C THR A 104 -42.21 0.31 31.80
N ASP A 105 -43.42 0.78 31.50
CA ASP A 105 -43.70 2.21 31.40
C ASP A 105 -43.68 2.90 32.78
N THR A 106 -42.57 3.57 33.07
CA THR A 106 -42.31 4.26 34.34
C THR A 106 -41.61 5.60 34.06
N PRO A 107 -41.62 6.57 34.99
CA PRO A 107 -40.85 7.81 34.82
C PRO A 107 -39.35 7.57 34.56
N TYR A 108 -38.79 6.49 35.11
CA TYR A 108 -37.39 6.10 34.90
C TYR A 108 -37.11 5.66 33.45
N LYS A 109 -38.09 5.07 32.76
CA LYS A 109 -37.97 4.73 31.33
C LYS A 109 -37.71 5.98 30.48
N MET A 110 -38.40 7.08 30.77
CA MET A 110 -38.22 8.35 30.05
C MET A 110 -36.83 8.94 30.29
N LEU A 111 -36.37 8.94 31.54
CA LEU A 111 -35.01 9.40 31.88
C LEU A 111 -33.93 8.55 31.20
N ALA A 112 -34.11 7.23 31.18
CA ALA A 112 -33.22 6.30 30.49
C ALA A 112 -33.23 6.55 28.98
N ASN A 113 -34.40 6.77 28.37
CA ASN A 113 -34.52 7.06 26.95
C ASN A 113 -33.75 8.34 26.56
N VAL A 114 -33.90 9.43 27.32
CA VAL A 114 -33.14 10.68 27.09
C VAL A 114 -31.63 10.45 27.20
N ALA A 115 -31.18 9.69 28.20
CA ALA A 115 -29.77 9.37 28.37
C ALA A 115 -29.23 8.55 27.19
N ILE A 116 -29.96 7.53 26.74
CA ILE A 116 -29.58 6.66 25.63
C ILE A 116 -29.58 7.43 24.31
N ILE A 117 -30.55 8.33 24.07
CA ILE A 117 -30.56 9.21 22.88
C ILE A 117 -29.29 10.07 22.83
N ASN A 118 -28.89 10.65 23.96
CA ASN A 118 -27.66 11.45 24.03
C ASN A 118 -26.40 10.59 23.79
N ILE A 119 -26.37 9.36 24.30
CA ILE A 119 -25.30 8.39 24.03
C ILE A 119 -25.28 8.03 22.55
N HIS A 120 -26.43 7.72 21.96
CA HIS A 120 -26.58 7.40 20.54
C HIS A 120 -26.07 8.54 19.66
N LYS A 121 -26.45 9.78 19.97
CA LYS A 121 -25.96 10.96 19.24
C LYS A 121 -24.43 11.05 19.27
N ARG A 122 -23.82 10.93 20.45
CA ARG A 122 -22.35 10.94 20.61
C ARG A 122 -21.69 9.77 19.87
N ALA A 123 -22.30 8.59 19.93
CA ALA A 123 -21.80 7.41 19.25
C ALA A 123 -21.85 7.58 17.72
N THR A 124 -22.93 8.16 17.18
CA THR A 124 -23.04 8.49 15.75
C THR A 124 -21.95 9.47 15.31
N ASP A 125 -21.67 10.50 16.11
CA ASP A 125 -20.59 11.46 15.82
C ASP A 125 -19.21 10.76 15.79
N ILE A 126 -18.94 9.89 16.78
CA ILE A 126 -17.69 9.09 16.83
C ILE A 126 -17.61 8.11 15.66
N ALA A 127 -18.70 7.40 15.35
CA ALA A 127 -18.77 6.45 14.24
C ALA A 127 -18.47 7.11 12.90
N LYS A 128 -18.96 8.35 12.71
CA LYS A 128 -18.61 9.16 11.54
C LYS A 128 -17.12 9.46 11.46
N SER A 129 -16.52 9.98 12.53
CA SER A 129 -15.07 10.25 12.56
C SER A 129 -14.23 9.00 12.38
N TYR A 130 -14.65 7.88 12.96
CA TYR A 130 -14.01 6.58 12.78
C TYR A 130 -14.06 6.11 11.32
N LYS A 131 -15.22 6.21 10.66
CA LYS A 131 -15.38 5.90 9.23
C LYS A 131 -14.44 6.74 8.36
N GLU A 132 -14.40 8.05 8.61
CA GLU A 132 -13.53 8.99 7.89
C GLU A 132 -12.03 8.64 8.07
N ALA A 133 -11.62 8.30 9.29
CA ALA A 133 -10.26 7.86 9.58
C ALA A 133 -9.92 6.54 8.89
N LYS A 134 -10.81 5.55 8.93
CA LYS A 134 -10.67 4.24 8.26
C LYS A 134 -10.47 4.40 6.75
N GLU A 135 -11.30 5.20 6.10
CA GLU A 135 -11.19 5.44 4.66
C GLU A 135 -9.93 6.23 4.30
N THR A 136 -9.54 7.21 5.12
CA THR A 136 -8.29 7.97 4.93
C THR A 136 -7.07 7.06 5.01
N VAL A 137 -7.02 6.15 5.98
CA VAL A 137 -5.91 5.21 6.16
C VAL A 137 -5.81 4.24 4.97
N LYS A 138 -6.94 3.69 4.52
CA LYS A 138 -6.98 2.82 3.32
C LYS A 138 -6.53 3.55 2.06
N ALA A 139 -7.01 4.78 1.85
CA ALA A 139 -6.62 5.59 0.71
C ALA A 139 -5.12 5.91 0.72
N ALA A 140 -4.57 6.29 1.88
CA ALA A 140 -3.15 6.57 2.05
C ALA A 140 -2.29 5.33 1.78
N HIS A 141 -2.71 4.16 2.24
CA HIS A 141 -2.03 2.89 1.94
C HIS A 141 -2.04 2.55 0.46
N GLY A 142 -3.21 2.67 -0.20
CA GLY A 142 -3.34 2.47 -1.64
C GLY A 142 -2.45 3.42 -2.45
N ALA A 143 -2.38 4.69 -2.04
CA ALA A 143 -1.49 5.69 -2.64
C ALA A 143 -0.01 5.33 -2.44
N ALA A 144 0.39 4.92 -1.23
CA ALA A 144 1.77 4.50 -0.95
C ALA A 144 2.20 3.32 -1.83
N LEU A 145 1.35 2.29 -1.97
CA LEU A 145 1.62 1.16 -2.87
C LEU A 145 1.68 1.58 -4.34
N THR A 146 0.87 2.55 -4.75
CA THR A 146 0.92 3.11 -6.11
C THR A 146 2.26 3.79 -6.36
N TYR A 147 2.72 4.67 -5.45
CA TYR A 147 4.03 5.31 -5.57
C TYR A 147 5.20 4.32 -5.56
N ILE A 148 5.12 3.27 -4.73
CA ILE A 148 6.12 2.19 -4.73
C ILE A 148 6.16 1.48 -6.08
N LYS A 149 5.00 1.13 -6.65
CA LYS A 149 4.94 0.47 -7.97
C LYS A 149 5.42 1.39 -9.09
N ASP A 150 5.06 2.67 -9.05
CA ASP A 150 5.54 3.69 -10.00
C ASP A 150 7.07 3.83 -9.96
N ALA A 151 7.66 3.83 -8.76
CA ALA A 151 9.12 3.86 -8.60
C ALA A 151 9.80 2.57 -9.07
N ILE A 152 9.12 1.43 -8.98
CA ILE A 152 9.68 0.14 -9.41
C ILE A 152 9.56 -0.08 -10.92
N TYR A 153 8.42 0.26 -11.51
CA TYR A 153 8.03 -0.11 -12.88
C TYR A 153 8.01 1.06 -13.87
N SER A 154 8.32 2.28 -13.41
CA SER A 154 7.95 3.56 -14.03
C SER A 154 6.49 3.97 -13.81
N LYS A 155 6.26 5.29 -13.83
CA LYS A 155 4.99 5.93 -13.53
C LYS A 155 3.81 5.34 -14.32
N GLY A 156 2.75 4.97 -13.62
CA GLY A 156 1.49 4.45 -14.18
C GLY A 156 1.54 2.98 -14.57
N LYS A 157 2.63 2.25 -14.29
CA LYS A 157 2.79 0.85 -14.66
C LYS A 157 2.46 -0.09 -13.51
N LYS A 158 1.71 -1.15 -13.83
CA LYS A 158 1.34 -2.21 -12.85
C LYS A 158 2.36 -3.35 -12.80
N SER A 159 3.16 -3.49 -13.84
CA SER A 159 4.19 -4.52 -14.01
C SER A 159 5.27 -3.99 -14.94
N TYR A 160 6.46 -4.57 -14.87
CA TYR A 160 7.54 -4.20 -15.77
C TYR A 160 7.31 -4.73 -17.20
N ASP A 161 7.30 -3.82 -18.16
CA ASP A 161 7.13 -4.06 -19.60
C ASP A 161 8.25 -3.42 -20.43
N GLY A 162 9.36 -3.01 -19.79
CA GLY A 162 10.45 -2.27 -20.44
C GLY A 162 10.25 -0.75 -20.46
N ALA A 163 9.12 -0.24 -19.94
CA ALA A 163 8.86 1.19 -19.89
C ALA A 163 9.94 1.99 -19.16
N GLY A 164 10.11 3.23 -19.61
CA GLY A 164 11.09 4.18 -19.07
C GLY A 164 12.53 3.90 -19.49
N MET A 165 12.81 2.77 -20.16
CA MET A 165 14.13 2.49 -20.71
C MET A 165 14.29 3.24 -22.05
N ALA A 166 15.05 4.33 -22.02
CA ALA A 166 15.35 5.20 -23.13
C ALA A 166 16.40 4.60 -24.09
N ASN A 167 16.37 5.10 -25.32
CA ASN A 167 17.37 4.83 -26.34
C ASN A 167 18.18 6.12 -26.59
N PRO A 168 19.52 6.10 -26.49
CA PRO A 168 20.34 4.95 -26.12
C PRO A 168 20.23 4.59 -24.64
N LYS A 169 20.55 3.33 -24.31
CA LYS A 169 20.62 2.80 -22.92
C LYS A 169 21.37 3.72 -21.96
N SER A 170 22.43 4.38 -22.43
CA SER A 170 23.23 5.33 -21.64
C SER A 170 22.41 6.45 -21.02
N ASN A 171 21.26 6.81 -21.60
CA ASN A 171 20.36 7.81 -21.03
C ASN A 171 19.77 7.39 -19.68
N ASN A 172 19.61 6.09 -19.40
CA ASN A 172 19.18 5.63 -18.07
C ASN A 172 20.34 5.33 -17.13
N CYS A 173 21.54 5.09 -17.67
CA CYS A 173 22.69 4.71 -16.86
C CYS A 173 23.59 5.90 -16.49
N GLY A 174 23.48 7.04 -17.18
CA GLY A 174 24.11 8.30 -16.77
C GLY A 174 25.06 8.97 -17.77
N THR A 175 25.11 8.51 -19.04
CA THR A 175 25.91 9.11 -20.12
C THR A 175 27.37 9.43 -19.70
N GLY A 176 28.01 8.49 -19.01
CA GLY A 176 29.35 8.63 -18.49
C GLY A 176 29.37 9.41 -17.17
N ASN A 177 30.08 10.54 -17.14
CA ASN A 177 30.29 11.34 -15.94
C ASN A 177 29.25 12.44 -15.72
N THR A 178 28.35 12.66 -16.69
CA THR A 178 27.47 13.83 -16.70
C THR A 178 26.09 13.57 -16.11
N GLY A 179 25.73 12.31 -15.89
CA GLY A 179 24.37 11.90 -15.57
C GLY A 179 23.40 12.10 -16.73
N ASN A 180 22.13 11.80 -16.48
CA ASN A 180 21.03 12.08 -17.40
C ASN A 180 19.68 12.19 -16.65
N ALA A 181 18.74 12.96 -17.19
CA ALA A 181 17.42 13.15 -16.59
C ALA A 181 16.56 11.86 -16.54
N ALA A 182 16.88 10.83 -17.32
CA ALA A 182 16.18 9.54 -17.31
C ALA A 182 16.74 8.52 -16.30
N VAL A 183 17.81 8.88 -15.59
CA VAL A 183 18.42 8.06 -14.53
C VAL A 183 17.55 8.08 -13.27
N GLY A 184 17.46 6.96 -12.55
CA GLY A 184 16.79 6.91 -11.24
C GLY A 184 15.26 6.99 -11.30
N LEU A 185 14.66 6.96 -12.50
CA LEU A 185 13.20 7.03 -12.67
C LEU A 185 12.51 5.67 -12.50
N SER A 186 13.27 4.58 -12.42
CA SER A 186 12.76 3.22 -12.29
C SER A 186 13.81 2.30 -11.68
N ILE A 187 13.49 1.68 -10.54
CA ILE A 187 14.39 0.74 -9.84
C ILE A 187 14.79 -0.40 -10.78
N ILE A 188 13.91 -0.89 -11.65
CA ILE A 188 14.26 -1.99 -12.56
C ILE A 188 15.19 -1.50 -13.67
N ASN A 189 15.06 -0.27 -14.15
CA ASN A 189 15.98 0.27 -15.15
C ASN A 189 17.36 0.53 -14.52
N ASP A 190 17.40 0.98 -13.27
CA ASP A 190 18.66 1.12 -12.51
C ASP A 190 19.32 -0.25 -12.28
N LEU A 191 18.53 -1.28 -11.93
CA LEU A 191 19.00 -2.67 -11.84
C LEU A 191 19.54 -3.19 -13.17
N ILE A 192 18.91 -2.85 -14.29
CA ILE A 192 19.42 -3.17 -15.63
C ILE A 192 20.77 -2.50 -15.88
N CYS A 193 20.90 -1.21 -15.59
CA CYS A 193 22.16 -0.49 -15.74
C CYS A 193 23.28 -1.06 -14.86
N LEU A 194 22.94 -1.51 -13.65
CA LEU A 194 23.87 -2.07 -12.69
C LEU A 194 24.33 -3.50 -13.03
N CYS A 195 23.52 -4.27 -13.77
CA CYS A 195 23.71 -5.72 -13.88
C CYS A 195 23.82 -6.27 -15.30
N ALA A 196 23.33 -5.56 -16.31
CA ALA A 196 23.36 -6.01 -17.70
C ALA A 196 24.37 -5.17 -18.52
N PRO A 197 25.38 -5.77 -19.16
CA PRO A 197 26.30 -5.07 -20.07
C PRO A 197 25.64 -4.71 -21.42
N ALA A 198 26.30 -3.84 -22.20
CA ALA A 198 26.10 -3.80 -23.66
C ALA A 198 27.09 -4.77 -24.34
N GLY A 199 26.58 -5.95 -24.72
CA GLY A 199 27.37 -7.05 -25.30
C GLY A 199 27.53 -8.23 -24.34
N ASP A 200 28.12 -9.33 -24.83
CA ASP A 200 28.16 -10.60 -24.10
C ASP A 200 28.73 -10.43 -22.68
N PRO A 201 28.01 -10.90 -21.65
CA PRO A 201 28.45 -10.71 -20.28
C PRO A 201 29.70 -11.54 -20.02
N SER A 202 30.83 -10.87 -19.78
CA SER A 202 32.07 -11.55 -19.39
C SER A 202 32.15 -11.85 -17.89
N THR A 203 31.26 -11.27 -17.08
CA THR A 203 31.27 -11.40 -15.61
C THR A 203 29.86 -11.40 -15.03
N LYS A 204 29.75 -11.90 -13.80
CA LYS A 204 28.54 -11.90 -12.98
C LYS A 204 28.59 -10.71 -12.03
N VAL A 205 28.56 -9.49 -12.57
CA VAL A 205 28.83 -8.27 -11.79
C VAL A 205 27.90 -8.09 -10.59
N CYS A 206 26.63 -8.51 -10.71
CA CYS A 206 25.66 -8.50 -9.60
C CYS A 206 25.64 -9.79 -8.75
N GLY A 207 26.54 -10.74 -9.01
CA GLY A 207 26.83 -11.89 -8.15
C GLY A 207 26.54 -13.25 -8.78
N LYS A 208 25.32 -13.77 -8.59
CA LYS A 208 25.02 -15.21 -8.79
C LYS A 208 25.11 -15.67 -10.25
N GLU A 209 24.69 -14.82 -11.18
CA GLU A 209 24.59 -15.15 -12.60
C GLU A 209 24.92 -13.93 -13.47
N ALA A 210 25.28 -14.22 -14.72
CA ALA A 210 25.48 -13.21 -15.74
C ALA A 210 24.12 -12.93 -16.39
N PHE A 211 23.71 -11.67 -16.42
CA PHE A 211 22.47 -11.27 -17.08
C PHE A 211 22.72 -11.00 -18.56
N GLY A 212 21.72 -11.33 -19.39
CA GLY A 212 21.82 -11.18 -20.84
C GLY A 212 22.12 -9.74 -21.28
N PRO A 213 22.77 -9.57 -22.44
CA PRO A 213 23.15 -8.26 -22.95
C PRO A 213 21.92 -7.40 -23.24
N LEU A 214 22.03 -6.10 -22.97
CA LEU A 214 21.18 -5.08 -23.56
C LEU A 214 22.03 -4.18 -24.45
N GLY A 215 21.80 -4.26 -25.76
CA GLY A 215 22.45 -3.37 -26.72
C GLY A 215 22.10 -1.90 -26.51
N SER A 216 22.66 -1.03 -27.35
CA SER A 216 22.42 0.41 -27.29
C SER A 216 20.95 0.78 -27.51
N ASP A 217 20.19 -0.03 -28.24
CA ASP A 217 18.72 0.02 -28.33
C ASP A 217 18.09 -1.04 -27.40
N PRO A 218 17.71 -0.66 -26.18
CA PRO A 218 17.22 -1.61 -25.19
C PRO A 218 15.72 -1.92 -25.32
N VAL A 219 14.98 -1.20 -26.18
CA VAL A 219 13.51 -1.13 -26.12
C VAL A 219 12.85 -2.50 -26.27
N SER A 220 13.38 -3.36 -27.14
CA SER A 220 12.82 -4.69 -27.42
C SER A 220 13.20 -5.78 -26.40
N THR A 221 14.27 -5.57 -25.62
CA THR A 221 14.86 -6.61 -24.75
C THR A 221 14.82 -6.27 -23.26
N ALA A 222 14.64 -5.00 -22.91
CA ALA A 222 14.62 -4.51 -21.53
C ALA A 222 13.63 -5.29 -20.66
N ALA A 223 12.40 -5.51 -21.15
CA ALA A 223 11.37 -6.23 -20.41
C ALA A 223 11.83 -7.64 -19.96
N THR A 224 12.49 -8.38 -20.84
CA THR A 224 12.96 -9.74 -20.57
C THR A 224 14.12 -9.74 -19.58
N VAL A 225 15.13 -8.89 -19.82
CA VAL A 225 16.31 -8.84 -18.94
C VAL A 225 15.97 -8.27 -17.56
N GLY A 226 15.18 -7.21 -17.49
CA GLY A 226 14.72 -6.66 -16.22
C GLY A 226 13.93 -7.69 -15.40
N LYS A 227 13.07 -8.51 -16.04
CA LYS A 227 12.37 -9.63 -15.38
C LYS A 227 13.33 -10.70 -14.87
N ALA A 228 14.36 -11.05 -15.63
CA ALA A 228 15.39 -12.00 -15.19
C ALA A 228 16.18 -11.46 -13.98
N ILE A 229 16.55 -10.18 -14.01
CA ILE A 229 17.29 -9.53 -12.92
C ILE A 229 16.45 -9.49 -11.63
N VAL A 230 15.18 -9.06 -11.69
CA VAL A 230 14.35 -9.03 -10.48
C VAL A 230 13.99 -10.42 -9.97
N ALA A 231 13.94 -11.44 -10.82
CA ALA A 231 13.76 -12.82 -10.40
C ALA A 231 14.96 -13.35 -9.59
N ALA A 232 16.16 -12.79 -9.82
CA ALA A 232 17.36 -13.09 -9.07
C ALA A 232 17.46 -12.32 -7.74
N CYS A 233 16.57 -11.34 -7.49
CA CYS A 233 16.57 -10.60 -6.23
C CYS A 233 16.40 -11.54 -5.03
N PRO A 234 17.17 -11.35 -3.95
CA PRO A 234 16.93 -12.05 -2.70
C PRO A 234 15.51 -11.77 -2.22
N LYS A 235 14.81 -12.81 -1.78
CA LYS A 235 13.47 -12.64 -1.21
C LYS A 235 13.56 -11.83 0.08
N GLY A 236 12.71 -10.83 0.21
CA GLY A 236 12.57 -10.07 1.45
C GLY A 236 12.11 -10.96 2.62
N PRO A 237 12.28 -10.51 3.87
CA PRO A 237 11.72 -11.19 5.03
C PRO A 237 10.22 -11.41 4.86
N LYS A 238 9.74 -12.59 5.25
CA LYS A 238 8.30 -12.86 5.28
C LYS A 238 7.63 -11.90 6.26
N SER A 239 6.45 -11.39 5.90
CA SER A 239 5.59 -10.58 6.78
C SER A 239 6.14 -9.21 7.18
N GLN A 240 6.90 -8.54 6.30
CA GLN A 240 7.20 -7.12 6.50
C GLN A 240 5.93 -6.28 6.34
N VAL A 241 5.58 -5.52 7.36
CA VAL A 241 4.46 -4.56 7.32
C VAL A 241 4.92 -3.26 6.68
N LEU A 242 4.14 -2.76 5.72
CA LEU A 242 4.42 -1.48 5.08
C LEU A 242 4.28 -0.33 6.09
N SER A 243 5.35 0.42 6.28
CA SER A 243 5.39 1.54 7.21
C SER A 243 6.39 2.60 6.76
N ALA A 244 6.22 3.83 7.25
CA ALA A 244 7.15 4.92 6.97
C ALA A 244 8.57 4.60 7.42
N SER A 245 8.75 3.92 8.56
CA SER A 245 10.06 3.51 9.07
C SER A 245 10.71 2.46 8.16
N LEU A 246 9.95 1.48 7.67
CA LEU A 246 10.47 0.48 6.72
C LEU A 246 10.96 1.13 5.42
N ILE A 247 10.15 2.03 4.84
CA ILE A 247 10.51 2.76 3.61
C ILE A 247 11.79 3.57 3.85
N ARG A 248 11.84 4.37 4.92
CA ARG A 248 13.02 5.20 5.26
C ARG A 248 14.27 4.37 5.51
N SER A 249 14.14 3.24 6.20
CA SER A 249 15.27 2.34 6.46
C SER A 249 15.86 1.79 5.18
N LYS A 250 15.02 1.34 4.24
CA LYS A 250 15.48 0.83 2.94
C LYS A 250 16.07 1.94 2.07
N LEU A 251 15.49 3.13 2.09
CA LEU A 251 16.06 4.31 1.41
C LEU A 251 17.42 4.69 2.00
N ALA A 252 17.57 4.70 3.33
CA ALA A 252 18.85 4.99 3.97
C ALA A 252 19.93 3.96 3.59
N ALA A 253 19.57 2.68 3.55
CA ALA A 253 20.47 1.63 3.09
C ALA A 253 20.89 1.82 1.63
N PHE A 254 19.96 2.23 0.75
CA PHE A 254 20.24 2.58 -0.65
C PHE A 254 21.15 3.81 -0.77
N TYR A 255 20.82 4.92 -0.10
CA TYR A 255 21.62 6.15 -0.16
C TYR A 255 23.05 5.93 0.36
N ALA A 256 23.25 5.06 1.34
CA ALA A 256 24.58 4.69 1.82
C ALA A 256 25.43 3.93 0.78
N ARG A 257 24.83 3.46 -0.32
CA ARG A 257 25.53 2.81 -1.43
C ARG A 257 26.00 3.80 -2.50
N ILE A 258 25.33 4.94 -2.64
CA ILE A 258 25.71 5.96 -3.62
C ILE A 258 27.11 6.49 -3.27
N GLY A 259 28.02 6.40 -4.22
CA GLY A 259 29.44 6.75 -4.13
C GLY A 259 30.29 5.82 -3.26
N ALA A 260 29.73 4.72 -2.74
CA ALA A 260 30.46 3.80 -1.87
C ALA A 260 31.46 2.92 -2.66
N ASN A 261 31.22 2.70 -3.96
CA ASN A 261 32.03 1.84 -4.82
C ASN A 261 32.74 2.65 -5.92
N HIS A 262 33.74 3.43 -5.52
CA HIS A 262 34.44 4.38 -6.40
C HIS A 262 35.25 3.73 -7.53
N GLY A 263 35.48 2.41 -7.48
CA GLY A 263 36.19 1.68 -8.53
C GLY A 263 37.50 2.36 -8.96
N ALA A 264 37.55 2.80 -10.22
CA ALA A 264 38.68 3.54 -10.80
C ALA A 264 38.32 5.00 -11.13
N GLN A 265 37.14 5.48 -10.74
CA GLN A 265 36.73 6.86 -10.95
C GLN A 265 37.32 7.77 -9.89
N THR A 266 37.83 8.92 -10.31
CA THR A 266 38.50 9.89 -9.43
C THR A 266 37.92 11.31 -9.52
N ASP A 267 37.03 11.58 -10.47
CA ASP A 267 36.34 12.87 -10.57
C ASP A 267 35.18 12.99 -9.57
N GLU A 268 34.56 14.18 -9.52
CA GLU A 268 33.47 14.46 -8.57
C GLU A 268 32.22 13.61 -8.78
N ALA A 269 32.00 13.06 -9.99
CA ALA A 269 30.83 12.24 -10.29
C ALA A 269 30.80 10.97 -9.43
N VAL A 270 31.96 10.52 -8.93
CA VAL A 270 32.07 9.37 -8.04
C VAL A 270 31.15 9.45 -6.81
N ARG A 271 30.78 10.66 -6.37
CA ARG A 271 29.88 10.88 -5.22
C ARG A 271 28.41 10.60 -5.52
N TYR A 272 28.05 10.48 -6.79
CA TYR A 272 26.68 10.31 -7.27
C TYR A 272 26.45 8.96 -7.95
N ILE A 273 27.49 8.15 -8.11
CA ILE A 273 27.42 6.86 -8.79
C ILE A 273 26.96 5.73 -7.86
N LEU A 274 26.00 4.93 -8.30
CA LEU A 274 25.68 3.62 -7.74
C LEU A 274 26.33 2.51 -8.57
N GLY A 275 26.97 1.54 -7.91
CA GLY A 275 27.75 0.50 -8.59
C GLY A 275 29.23 0.85 -8.69
N LYS A 276 30.04 -0.09 -9.16
CA LYS A 276 31.46 0.08 -9.39
C LYS A 276 31.69 1.13 -10.48
N ALA A 277 32.19 2.29 -10.08
CA ALA A 277 32.45 3.40 -11.00
C ALA A 277 33.71 3.13 -11.86
N PRO A 278 33.57 2.96 -13.18
CA PRO A 278 34.70 2.81 -14.09
C PRO A 278 35.27 4.19 -14.46
N THR A 279 36.43 4.21 -15.12
CA THR A 279 36.95 5.44 -15.72
C THR A 279 35.99 5.94 -16.81
N GLY A 280 35.59 7.21 -16.71
CA GLY A 280 34.64 7.83 -17.64
C GLY A 280 33.16 7.55 -17.33
N GLY A 281 32.87 6.97 -16.15
CA GLY A 281 31.52 6.92 -15.57
C GLY A 281 30.58 5.89 -16.20
N CYS A 282 29.28 6.11 -16.00
CA CYS A 282 28.24 5.12 -16.24
C CYS A 282 27.51 5.37 -17.56
N ASP A 283 27.68 4.48 -18.53
CA ASP A 283 26.95 4.55 -19.80
C ASP A 283 26.24 3.23 -20.15
N GLY A 284 26.34 2.22 -19.29
CA GLY A 284 25.74 0.91 -19.50
C GLY A 284 26.38 0.09 -20.61
N SER A 285 27.52 0.52 -21.15
CA SER A 285 28.36 -0.30 -22.02
C SER A 285 29.12 -1.37 -21.22
N ARG A 286 29.89 -2.20 -21.92
CA ARG A 286 30.68 -3.27 -21.30
C ARG A 286 31.62 -2.72 -20.23
N ASP A 287 31.64 -3.35 -19.06
CA ASP A 287 32.46 -2.97 -17.90
C ASP A 287 32.11 -1.59 -17.32
N LYS A 288 30.94 -1.05 -17.68
CA LYS A 288 30.40 0.22 -17.18
C LYS A 288 28.98 0.07 -16.62
N GLU A 289 28.74 -1.06 -15.96
CA GLU A 289 27.49 -1.40 -15.32
C GLU A 289 27.37 -0.64 -13.98
N CYS A 290 26.92 0.61 -14.07
CA CYS A 290 26.66 1.48 -12.94
C CYS A 290 25.58 2.50 -13.31
N VAL A 291 25.18 3.32 -12.35
CA VAL A 291 24.14 4.35 -12.51
C VAL A 291 24.71 5.68 -12.02
N ASN A 292 24.63 6.74 -12.83
CA ASN A 292 25.07 8.11 -12.50
C ASN A 292 23.96 9.13 -12.75
#